data_AF-A0A537WH66-F1
#
_entry.id   AF-A0A537WH66-F1
#
_cell.length_a   1.000
_cell.length_b   1.000
_cell.length_c   1.000
_cell.angle_alpha   90.00
_cell.angle_beta   90.00
_cell.angle_gamma   90.00
#
_symmetry.space_group_name_H-M   'P 1'
#
loop_
_entity.id
_entity.type
_entity.pdbx_description
1 polymer ?
#
loop_
_entity_poly.entity_id
_entity_poly.type
_entity_poly.pdbx_seq_one_letter_code
_entity_poly.pdbx_strand_id
1 'polypeptide(L)'
;MTRALRAGRRATPAGLALLGTACSASFGMPRGATEQGADIFRLWQIFFIAAIPVAGVVYGLIFWSVIRYRRRRSEDPAALGSQFRGNHRLELVYMGIPVLIVIGLFAASATVEVRVDRVSPHPDVVVNVEAYRWGWRFTYPG
;
A
#
# COMPACT_ATOMS: atom_id res chain seq x y z
N MET A 1 40.86 -17.09 34.59
CA MET A 1 39.93 -17.17 33.43
C MET A 1 38.55 -17.42 34.02
N THR A 2 37.61 -16.48 34.07
CA THR A 2 36.68 -16.15 32.97
C THR A 2 35.93 -14.84 33.29
N ARG A 3 36.00 -13.83 32.41
CA ARG A 3 35.16 -12.61 32.50
C ARG A 3 33.78 -12.91 31.93
N ALA A 4 32.72 -12.68 32.72
CA ALA A 4 31.34 -12.76 32.26
C ALA A 4 31.00 -11.51 31.42
N LEU A 5 30.73 -11.68 30.14
CA LEU A 5 30.26 -10.61 29.25
C LEU A 5 28.76 -10.39 29.47
N ARG A 6 28.38 -9.25 30.05
CA ARG A 6 26.99 -8.78 30.06
C ARG A 6 26.66 -8.21 28.67
N ALA A 7 25.86 -8.94 27.89
CA ALA A 7 25.31 -8.45 26.63
C ALA A 7 24.20 -7.43 26.91
N GLY A 8 24.49 -6.15 26.71
CA GLY A 8 23.50 -5.07 26.77
C GLY A 8 22.58 -5.10 25.56
N ARG A 9 21.32 -5.50 25.76
CA ARG A 9 20.25 -5.42 24.75
C ARG A 9 19.84 -3.95 24.58
N ARG A 10 20.48 -3.24 23.64
CA ARG A 10 20.02 -1.92 23.19
C ARG A 10 18.78 -2.12 22.31
N ALA A 11 17.60 -1.83 22.85
CA ALA A 11 16.38 -1.74 22.07
C ALA A 11 16.47 -0.49 21.18
N THR A 12 16.68 -0.68 19.88
CA THR A 12 16.63 0.39 18.88
C THR A 12 15.18 0.87 18.72
N PRO A 13 14.88 2.16 18.97
CA PRO A 13 13.53 2.73 18.83
C PRO A 13 13.21 3.06 17.36
N ALA A 14 13.37 2.11 16.45
CA ALA A 14 13.07 2.32 15.02
C ALA A 14 11.57 2.13 14.70
N GLY A 15 10.78 1.56 15.61
CA GLY A 15 9.37 1.25 15.36
C GLY A 15 8.41 2.44 15.44
N LEU A 16 8.80 3.55 16.07
CA LEU A 16 7.85 4.65 16.38
C LEU A 16 7.69 5.67 15.25
N ALA A 17 8.61 5.72 14.28
CA ALA A 17 8.56 6.68 13.18
C ALA A 17 7.52 6.35 12.10
N LEU A 18 7.05 5.09 12.02
CA LEU A 18 6.11 4.65 10.99
C LEU A 18 4.63 4.99 11.29
N LEU A 19 4.31 5.37 12.53
CA LEU A 19 2.92 5.70 12.92
C LEU A 19 2.56 7.18 12.66
N GLY A 20 3.55 8.06 12.46
CA GLY A 20 3.34 9.51 12.34
C GLY A 20 2.74 9.97 11.00
N THR A 21 2.89 9.20 9.93
CA THR A 21 2.41 9.56 8.58
C THR A 21 0.90 9.40 8.41
N ALA A 22 0.24 8.67 9.31
CA ALA A 22 -1.21 8.41 9.26
C ALA A 22 -2.07 9.62 9.65
N CYS A 23 -1.49 10.66 10.27
CA CYS A 23 -2.24 11.84 10.72
C CYS A 23 -2.54 12.84 9.58
N SER A 24 -1.88 12.70 8.44
CA SER A 24 -2.21 13.44 7.22
C SER A 24 -2.95 12.53 6.26
N ALA A 25 -4.13 12.92 5.79
CA ALA A 25 -4.89 12.18 4.76
C ALA A 25 -4.14 12.05 3.42
N SER A 26 -2.93 12.60 3.33
CA SER A 26 -2.01 12.52 2.19
C SER A 26 -1.24 11.20 2.10
N PHE A 27 -1.18 10.39 3.16
CA PHE A 27 -0.43 9.13 3.20
C PHE A 27 1.01 9.25 2.67
N GLY A 28 1.70 10.37 2.96
CA GLY A 28 3.07 10.63 2.53
C GLY A 28 3.24 11.25 1.14
N MET A 29 2.17 11.46 0.35
CA MET A 29 2.25 12.12 -0.95
C MET A 29 2.16 13.65 -0.82
N PRO A 30 3.01 14.44 -1.50
CA PRO A 30 2.85 15.90 -1.55
C PRO A 30 1.60 16.28 -2.37
N ARG A 31 1.01 17.44 -2.07
CA ARG A 31 -0.11 17.97 -2.87
C ARG A 31 0.41 18.45 -4.22
N GLY A 32 -0.32 18.12 -5.29
CA GLY A 32 0.00 18.57 -6.64
C GLY A 32 -0.13 20.08 -6.80
N ALA A 33 0.80 20.68 -7.54
CA ALA A 33 0.75 22.11 -7.90
C ALA A 33 -0.13 22.39 -9.14
N THR A 34 -0.52 21.34 -9.87
CA THR A 34 -1.35 21.41 -11.08
C THR A 34 -2.67 20.65 -10.87
N GLU A 35 -3.66 20.92 -11.72
CA GLU A 35 -4.92 20.16 -11.79
C GLU A 35 -4.66 18.65 -11.94
N GLN A 36 -3.76 18.28 -12.84
CA GLN A 36 -3.33 16.89 -13.06
C GLN A 36 -2.69 16.30 -11.80
N GLY A 37 -1.84 17.06 -11.11
CA GLY A 37 -1.23 16.64 -9.86
C GLY A 37 -2.25 16.44 -8.74
N ALA A 38 -3.31 17.24 -8.70
CA ALA A 38 -4.41 17.08 -7.75
C ALA A 38 -5.24 15.82 -8.03
N ASP A 39 -5.46 15.49 -9.31
CA ASP A 39 -6.16 14.26 -9.70
C ASP A 39 -5.35 13.00 -9.39
N ILE A 40 -4.03 13.01 -9.62
CA ILE A 40 -3.14 11.92 -9.21
C ILE A 40 -3.13 11.78 -7.68
N PHE A 41 -3.08 12.91 -6.94
CA PHE A 41 -3.12 12.89 -5.49
C PHE A 41 -4.42 12.26 -4.96
N ARG A 42 -5.58 12.58 -5.55
CA ARG A 42 -6.86 11.94 -5.20
C ARG A 42 -6.85 10.44 -5.51
N LEU A 43 -6.29 10.04 -6.66
CA LEU A 43 -6.15 8.63 -7.01
C LEU A 43 -5.30 7.88 -5.98
N TRP A 44 -4.18 8.47 -5.54
CA TRP A 44 -3.35 7.91 -4.46
C TRP A 44 -4.13 7.69 -3.17
N GLN A 45 -4.94 8.68 -2.76
CA GLN A 45 -5.78 8.55 -1.57
C GLN A 45 -6.80 7.41 -1.71
N ILE A 46 -7.42 7.25 -2.89
CA ILE A 46 -8.36 6.15 -3.17
C ILE A 46 -7.66 4.79 -2.97
N PHE A 47 -6.45 4.62 -3.51
CA PHE A 47 -5.69 3.38 -3.38
C PHE A 47 -5.35 3.08 -1.92
N PHE A 48 -4.88 4.06 -1.16
CA PHE A 48 -4.58 3.87 0.26
C PHE A 48 -5.82 3.53 1.08
N ILE A 49 -6.91 4.26 0.86
CA ILE A 49 -8.19 4.01 1.56
C ILE A 49 -8.73 2.61 1.21
N ALA A 50 -8.58 2.15 -0.02
CA ALA A 50 -8.95 0.79 -0.42
C ALA A 50 -8.05 -0.28 0.20
N ALA A 51 -6.77 0.00 0.41
CA ALA A 51 -5.82 -0.93 1.01
C ALA A 51 -6.03 -1.14 2.53
N ILE A 52 -6.46 -0.10 3.26
CA ILE A 52 -6.69 -0.16 4.72
C ILE A 52 -7.65 -1.28 5.14
N PRO A 53 -8.87 -1.43 4.58
CA PRO A 53 -9.79 -2.50 4.98
C PRO A 53 -9.26 -3.88 4.61
N VAL A 54 -8.57 -4.03 3.47
CA VAL A 54 -7.94 -5.29 3.06
C VAL A 54 -6.87 -5.69 4.08
N ALA A 55 -5.97 -4.77 4.42
CA ALA A 55 -4.97 -4.97 5.45
C ALA A 55 -5.62 -5.29 6.81
N GLY A 56 -6.66 -4.55 7.19
CA GLY A 56 -7.41 -4.76 8.42
C GLY A 56 -8.01 -6.17 8.52
N VAL A 57 -8.61 -6.67 7.43
CA VAL A 57 -9.16 -8.04 7.39
C VAL A 57 -8.06 -9.08 7.47
N VAL A 58 -7.00 -8.95 6.67
CA VAL A 58 -5.89 -9.92 6.66
C VAL A 58 -5.19 -9.98 8.01
N TYR A 59 -4.77 -8.84 8.55
CA TYR A 59 -4.12 -8.78 9.85
C TYR A 59 -5.08 -9.20 10.97
N GLY A 60 -6.34 -8.78 10.91
CA GLY A 60 -7.37 -9.17 11.86
C GLY A 60 -7.55 -10.69 11.92
N LEU A 61 -7.65 -11.36 10.76
CA LEU A 61 -7.75 -12.81 10.68
C LEU A 61 -6.50 -13.51 11.18
N ILE A 62 -5.30 -13.01 10.83
CA ILE A 62 -4.03 -13.56 11.33
C ILE A 62 -3.98 -13.48 12.87
N PHE A 63 -4.21 -12.30 13.45
CA PHE A 63 -4.19 -12.13 14.90
C PHE A 63 -5.25 -12.97 15.59
N TRP A 64 -6.46 -13.01 15.02
CA TRP A 64 -7.53 -13.84 15.53
C TRP A 64 -7.14 -15.33 15.51
N SER A 65 -6.59 -15.83 14.40
CA SER A 65 -6.16 -17.22 14.28
C SER A 65 -5.06 -17.57 15.29
N VAL A 66 -4.08 -16.68 15.45
CA VAL A 66 -2.98 -16.87 16.41
C VAL A 66 -3.49 -16.90 17.84
N ILE A 67 -4.45 -16.05 18.22
CA ILE A 67 -4.97 -15.99 19.59
C ILE A 67 -5.95 -17.13 19.86
N ARG A 68 -6.87 -17.40 18.93
CA ARG A 68 -8.00 -18.34 19.10
C ARG A 68 -7.59 -19.80 18.99
N TYR A 69 -6.64 -20.13 18.12
CA TYR A 69 -6.18 -21.49 17.88
C TYR A 69 -4.79 -21.76 18.46
N ARG A 70 -4.33 -20.91 19.38
CA ARG A 70 -3.09 -21.14 20.11
C ARG A 70 -3.19 -22.41 20.95
N ARG A 71 -2.33 -23.38 20.70
CA ARG A 71 -2.23 -24.60 21.51
C ARG A 71 -1.89 -24.27 22.97
N ARG A 72 -2.66 -24.80 23.92
CA ARG A 72 -2.43 -24.63 25.37
C ARG A 72 -1.62 -25.80 25.92
N ARG A 73 -0.83 -25.57 26.98
CA ARG A 73 0.00 -26.61 27.62
C ARG A 73 -0.80 -27.77 28.22
N SER A 74 -2.09 -27.57 28.47
CA SER A 74 -3.02 -28.58 29.00
C SER A 74 -3.68 -29.46 27.93
N GLU A 75 -3.42 -29.20 26.65
CA GLU A 75 -4.00 -29.96 25.54
C GLU A 75 -3.11 -31.16 25.19
N ASP A 76 -3.74 -32.31 24.92
CA ASP A 76 -3.07 -33.56 24.58
C ASP A 76 -2.09 -33.36 23.40
N PRO A 77 -0.79 -33.68 23.55
CA PRO A 77 0.19 -33.57 22.47
C PRO A 77 -0.19 -34.36 21.21
N ALA A 78 -1.00 -35.42 21.34
CA ALA A 78 -1.45 -36.27 20.25
C ALA A 78 -2.78 -35.81 19.60
N ALA A 79 -3.47 -34.81 20.18
CA ALA A 79 -4.69 -34.29 19.59
C ALA A 79 -4.39 -33.52 18.29
N LEU A 80 -4.71 -34.15 17.16
CA LEU A 80 -4.65 -33.52 15.85
C LEU A 80 -5.85 -32.58 15.67
N GLY A 81 -5.60 -31.39 15.10
CA GLY A 81 -6.67 -30.45 14.76
C GLY A 81 -7.65 -31.03 13.73
N SER A 82 -8.84 -30.47 13.64
CA SER A 82 -9.85 -30.89 12.66
C SER A 82 -9.33 -30.76 11.22
N GLN A 83 -9.26 -31.89 10.50
CA GLN A 83 -8.80 -31.96 9.12
C GLN A 83 -9.94 -31.64 8.16
N PHE A 84 -10.08 -30.38 7.77
CA PHE A 84 -10.99 -29.98 6.71
C PHE A 84 -10.24 -29.91 5.38
N ARG A 85 -10.83 -30.48 4.31
CA ARG A 85 -10.24 -30.46 2.96
C ARG A 85 -10.39 -29.10 2.24
N GLY A 86 -11.34 -28.28 2.67
CA GLY A 86 -11.57 -26.93 2.13
C GLY A 86 -13.04 -26.55 2.17
N ASN A 87 -13.34 -25.31 1.79
CA ASN A 87 -14.71 -24.80 1.62
C ASN A 87 -14.83 -24.08 0.29
N HIS A 88 -15.52 -24.70 -0.67
CA HIS A 88 -15.67 -24.17 -2.02
C HIS A 88 -16.46 -22.86 -2.09
N ARG A 89 -17.34 -22.58 -1.11
CA ARG A 89 -18.04 -21.28 -1.03
C ARG A 89 -17.07 -20.17 -0.61
N LEU A 90 -16.20 -20.45 0.36
CA LEU A 90 -15.16 -19.51 0.79
C LEU A 90 -14.18 -19.24 -0.35
N GLU A 91 -13.70 -20.33 -0.95
CA GLU A 91 -13.38 -20.47 -2.38
C GLU A 91 -13.55 -19.23 -3.26
N LEU A 92 -14.80 -19.15 -3.72
CA LEU A 92 -15.31 -18.17 -4.64
C LEU A 92 -15.32 -16.75 -4.07
N VAL A 93 -15.57 -16.60 -2.77
CA VAL A 93 -15.67 -15.28 -2.12
C VAL A 93 -14.30 -14.59 -2.07
N TYR A 94 -13.26 -15.28 -1.59
CA TYR A 94 -11.94 -14.66 -1.46
C TYR A 94 -11.24 -14.48 -2.81
N MET A 95 -11.66 -15.17 -3.87
CA MET A 95 -11.20 -14.89 -5.24
C MET A 95 -12.00 -13.76 -5.90
N GLY A 96 -13.33 -13.76 -5.76
CA GLY A 96 -14.19 -12.78 -6.40
C GLY A 96 -14.03 -11.37 -5.84
N ILE A 97 -13.90 -11.21 -4.52
CA ILE A 97 -13.77 -9.89 -3.89
C ILE A 97 -12.53 -9.14 -4.38
N PRO A 98 -11.30 -9.70 -4.36
CA PRO A 98 -10.12 -9.03 -4.87
C PRO A 98 -10.23 -8.65 -6.36
N VAL A 99 -10.82 -9.51 -7.18
CA VAL A 99 -11.03 -9.21 -8.61
C VAL A 99 -11.92 -7.99 -8.79
N LEU A 100 -13.03 -7.89 -8.06
CA LEU A 100 -13.92 -6.73 -8.12
C LEU A 100 -13.24 -5.44 -7.65
N ILE A 101 -12.43 -5.53 -6.58
CA ILE A 101 -11.64 -4.38 -6.10
C ILE A 101 -10.68 -3.90 -7.20
N VAL A 102 -9.96 -4.81 -7.84
CA VAL A 102 -9.01 -4.47 -8.92
C VAL A 102 -9.73 -3.82 -10.10
N ILE A 103 -10.89 -4.35 -10.51
CA ILE A 103 -11.69 -3.74 -11.59
C ILE A 103 -12.09 -2.30 -11.25
N GLY A 104 -12.53 -2.05 -10.02
CA GLY A 104 -12.87 -0.69 -9.57
C GLY A 104 -11.67 0.26 -9.57
N LEU A 105 -10.53 -0.18 -9.03
CA LEU A 105 -9.30 0.60 -9.02
C LEU A 105 -8.75 0.86 -10.42
N PHE A 106 -8.87 -0.11 -11.32
CA PHE A 106 -8.49 0.03 -12.72
C PHE A 106 -9.35 1.09 -13.43
N ALA A 107 -10.67 1.05 -13.26
CA ALA A 107 -11.57 2.03 -13.86
C ALA A 107 -11.27 3.47 -13.38
N ALA A 108 -10.99 3.64 -12.08
CA ALA A 108 -10.56 4.91 -11.52
C ALA A 108 -9.23 5.38 -12.13
N SER A 109 -8.27 4.47 -12.27
CA SER A 109 -6.95 4.78 -12.84
C SER A 109 -7.05 5.21 -14.30
N ALA A 110 -7.75 4.43 -15.12
CA ALA A 110 -7.93 4.73 -16.55
C ALA A 110 -8.61 6.10 -16.78
N THR A 111 -9.57 6.46 -15.92
CA THR A 111 -10.24 7.76 -16.01
C THR A 111 -9.29 8.93 -15.72
N VAL A 112 -8.41 8.77 -14.71
CA VAL A 112 -7.42 9.78 -14.36
C VAL A 112 -6.34 9.88 -15.43
N GLU A 113 -5.84 8.75 -15.93
CA GLU A 113 -4.86 8.68 -17.03
C GLU A 113 -5.36 9.45 -18.27
N VAL A 114 -6.59 9.17 -18.72
CA VAL A 114 -7.22 9.86 -19.84
C VAL A 114 -7.35 11.36 -19.64
N ARG A 115 -7.34 11.87 -18.41
CA ARG A 115 -7.39 13.31 -18.12
C ARG A 115 -6.00 13.92 -18.04
N VAL A 116 -5.05 13.24 -17.40
CA VAL A 116 -3.67 13.69 -17.24
C VAL A 116 -2.97 13.76 -18.59
N ASP A 117 -3.23 12.80 -19.48
CA ASP A 117 -2.59 12.72 -20.80
C ASP A 117 -3.22 13.64 -21.85
N ARG A 118 -4.24 14.43 -21.49
CA ARG A 118 -4.85 15.37 -22.44
C ARG A 118 -3.90 16.52 -22.72
N VAL A 119 -3.35 16.53 -23.93
CA VAL A 119 -2.60 17.66 -24.46
C VAL A 119 -3.57 18.66 -25.09
N SER A 120 -3.47 19.93 -24.71
CA SER A 120 -4.24 21.00 -25.36
C SER A 120 -3.79 21.16 -26.81
N PRO A 121 -4.70 21.21 -27.79
CA PRO A 121 -4.37 21.59 -29.17
C PRO A 121 -3.80 23.00 -29.29
N HIS A 122 -4.09 23.86 -28.31
CA HIS A 122 -3.63 25.25 -28.24
C HIS A 122 -2.97 25.48 -26.86
N PRO A 123 -1.68 25.11 -26.70
CA PRO A 123 -0.95 25.37 -25.46
C PRO A 123 -0.54 26.84 -25.37
N ASP A 124 -0.64 27.45 -24.18
CA ASP A 124 -0.20 28.84 -23.95
C ASP A 124 1.33 28.98 -24.05
N VAL A 125 2.07 27.94 -23.65
CA VAL A 125 3.54 27.90 -23.68
C VAL A 125 3.99 26.51 -24.08
N VAL A 126 4.94 26.45 -25.02
CA VAL A 126 5.63 25.21 -25.41
C VAL A 126 7.06 25.28 -24.91
N VAL A 127 7.50 24.23 -24.20
CA VAL A 127 8.88 24.10 -23.69
C VAL A 127 9.48 22.80 -24.20
N ASN A 128 10.55 22.91 -24.98
CA ASN A 128 11.33 21.79 -25.44
C ASN A 128 12.40 21.44 -24.40
N VAL A 129 12.35 20.22 -23.88
CA VAL A 129 13.25 19.72 -22.83
C VAL A 129 14.21 18.69 -23.43
N GLU A 130 15.49 19.03 -23.52
CA GLU A 130 16.55 18.12 -23.96
C GLU A 130 17.33 17.58 -22.76
N ALA A 131 17.34 16.25 -22.61
CA ALA A 131 18.14 15.56 -21.60
C ALA A 131 19.53 15.23 -22.15
N TYR A 132 20.61 15.60 -21.44
CA TYR A 132 21.98 15.22 -21.76
C TYR A 132 22.71 14.72 -20.52
N ARG A 133 23.93 14.19 -20.69
CA ARG A 133 24.68 13.62 -19.55
C ARG A 133 24.88 14.67 -18.45
N TRP A 134 24.31 14.37 -17.28
CA TRP A 134 24.32 15.23 -16.09
C TRP A 134 23.70 16.62 -16.28
N GLY A 135 22.73 16.77 -17.20
CA GLY A 135 22.06 18.06 -17.37
C GLY A 135 20.79 18.03 -18.19
N TRP A 136 20.11 19.17 -18.18
CA TRP A 136 18.85 19.42 -18.88
C TRP A 136 18.95 20.78 -19.55
N ARG A 137 18.48 20.88 -20.80
CA ARG A 137 18.37 22.14 -21.54
C ARG A 137 16.92 22.42 -21.88
N PHE A 138 16.48 23.66 -21.68
CA PHE A 138 15.12 24.12 -21.94
C PHE A 138 15.16 25.14 -23.07
N THR A 139 14.36 24.94 -24.11
CA THR A 139 14.22 25.88 -25.24
C THR A 139 12.76 26.23 -25.47
N TYR A 140 12.50 27.45 -25.93
CA TYR A 140 11.15 28.00 -26.15
C TYR A 140 11.01 28.33 -27.64
N PRO A 141 10.30 27.51 -28.43
CA PRO A 141 10.24 27.67 -29.88
C PRO A 141 9.41 28.87 -30.37
N GLY A 142 8.59 29.49 -29.49
CA GLY A 142 7.68 30.58 -29.83
C GLY A 142 6.29 30.11 -30.21
#